data_AF-A0AAQ3SHA0-F1
#
_entry.id   AF-A0AAQ3SHA0-F1
#
_cell.length_a   1.000
_cell.length_b   1.000
_cell.length_c   1.000
_cell.angle_alpha   90.00
_cell.angle_beta   90.00
_cell.angle_gamma   90.00
#
_symmetry.space_group_name_H-M   'P 1'
#
loop_
_entity.id
_entity.type
_entity.pdbx_description
1 polymer ?
#
loop_
_entity_poly.entity_id
_entity_poly.type
_entity_poly.pdbx_seq_one_letter_code
_entity_poly.pdbx_strand_id
1 'polypeptide(L)'
;MDDDLFVCQVYIDDIIFGSTNEEYCKEFGKMMAMEFEMSMIGELTFFLGFQIKQLKEGTFIYQEKYTRDLLKRFKMDDCKPIDTPISTNMVLDVDESGIKVDQTL
;
A
#
# COMPACT_ATOMS: atom_id res chain seq x y z
N MET A 1 4.48 -14.96 -26.58
CA MET A 1 3.26 -15.25 -25.81
C MET A 1 3.17 -14.12 -24.83
N ASP A 2 2.09 -13.36 -24.87
CA ASP A 2 1.82 -12.38 -23.82
C ASP A 2 1.47 -13.20 -22.57
N ASP A 3 2.46 -13.40 -21.70
CA ASP A 3 2.27 -14.12 -20.45
C ASP A 3 1.56 -13.16 -19.49
N ASP A 4 0.25 -13.33 -19.35
CA ASP A 4 -0.54 -12.60 -18.37
C ASP A 4 0.02 -12.88 -16.96
N LEU A 5 0.49 -11.84 -16.27
CA LEU A 5 1.05 -11.91 -14.93
C LEU A 5 -0.08 -11.75 -13.91
N PHE A 6 -0.20 -12.70 -13.00
CA PHE A 6 -1.09 -12.63 -11.84
C PHE A 6 -0.26 -12.70 -10.55
N VAL A 7 -0.46 -11.75 -9.65
CA VAL A 7 0.20 -11.67 -8.35
C VAL A 7 -0.86 -11.71 -7.26
N CYS A 8 -0.64 -12.55 -6.25
CA CYS A 8 -1.50 -12.65 -5.07
C CYS A 8 -0.64 -12.71 -3.82
N GLN A 9 -0.98 -11.88 -2.85
CA GLN A 9 -0.37 -11.78 -1.53
C GLN A 9 -1.45 -12.04 -0.48
N VAL A 10 -1.18 -13.00 0.40
CA VAL A 10 -2.06 -13.35 1.50
C VAL A 10 -1.44 -12.82 2.80
N TYR A 11 -2.22 -12.08 3.58
CA TYR A 11 -1.86 -11.62 4.90
C TYR A 11 -3.01 -11.89 5.88
N ILE A 12 -2.86 -12.91 6.73
CA ILE A 12 -3.90 -13.32 7.68
C ILE A 12 -5.25 -13.50 6.97
N ASP A 13 -6.23 -12.62 7.26
CA ASP A 13 -7.59 -12.68 6.72
C ASP A 13 -7.76 -11.82 5.44
N ASP A 14 -6.74 -11.03 5.08
CA ASP A 14 -6.76 -10.12 3.93
C ASP A 14 -5.96 -10.70 2.75
N ILE A 15 -6.49 -10.51 1.54
CA ILE A 15 -5.81 -10.88 0.30
C ILE A 15 -5.69 -9.65 -0.59
N ILE A 16 -4.46 -9.35 -1.02
CA ILE A 16 -4.18 -8.41 -2.09
C ILE A 16 -3.86 -9.21 -3.35
N PHE A 17 -4.48 -8.86 -4.46
CA PHE A 17 -4.13 -9.47 -5.74
C PHE A 17 -4.21 -8.44 -6.86
N GLY A 18 -3.50 -8.73 -7.95
CA GLY A 18 -3.43 -7.90 -9.13
C GLY A 18 -3.02 -8.72 -10.36
N SER A 19 -3.39 -8.25 -11.53
CA SER A 19 -3.12 -8.94 -12.79
C SER A 19 -2.88 -7.93 -13.90
N THR A 20 -2.06 -8.30 -14.90
CA THR A 20 -1.99 -7.55 -16.16
C THR A 20 -3.26 -7.70 -17.00
N ASN A 21 -4.07 -8.71 -16.69
CA ASN A 21 -5.38 -8.97 -17.29
C ASN A 21 -6.51 -8.76 -16.28
N GLU A 22 -7.35 -7.75 -16.51
CA GLU A 22 -8.45 -7.36 -15.62
C GLU A 22 -9.50 -8.47 -15.45
N GLU A 23 -9.68 -9.35 -16.45
CA GLU A 23 -10.65 -10.45 -16.35
C GLU A 23 -10.23 -11.45 -15.27
N TYR A 24 -8.94 -11.73 -15.12
CA TYR A 24 -8.43 -12.58 -14.05
C TYR A 24 -8.70 -12.01 -12.66
N CYS A 25 -8.61 -10.68 -12.49
CA CYS A 25 -8.99 -10.05 -11.23
C CYS A 25 -10.49 -10.25 -10.92
N LYS A 26 -11.34 -10.13 -11.94
CA LYS A 26 -12.81 -10.31 -11.79
C LYS A 26 -13.17 -11.77 -11.49
N GLU A 27 -12.57 -12.71 -12.20
CA GLU A 27 -12.79 -14.15 -11.99
C GLU A 27 -12.28 -14.59 -10.62
N PHE A 28 -11.07 -14.18 -10.24
CA PHE A 28 -10.50 -14.50 -8.93
C PHE A 28 -11.32 -13.92 -7.78
N GLY A 29 -11.74 -12.65 -7.89
CA GLY A 29 -12.59 -12.03 -6.88
C GLY A 29 -13.94 -12.75 -6.69
N LYS A 30 -14.56 -13.20 -7.79
CA LYS A 30 -15.80 -14.00 -7.73
C LYS A 30 -15.57 -15.37 -7.10
N MET A 31 -14.49 -16.05 -7.46
CA MET A 31 -14.14 -17.35 -6.91
C MET A 31 -13.92 -17.28 -5.40
N MET A 32 -13.16 -16.28 -4.94
CA MET A 32 -12.90 -16.09 -3.51
C MET A 32 -14.17 -15.78 -2.72
N ALA A 33 -15.06 -14.94 -3.25
CA ALA A 33 -16.33 -14.63 -2.60
C ALA A 33 -17.35 -15.79 -2.62
N MET A 34 -17.20 -16.73 -3.55
CA MET A 34 -18.06 -17.92 -3.66
C MET A 34 -17.59 -19.06 -2.75
N GLU A 35 -16.29 -19.31 -2.72
CA GLU A 35 -15.70 -20.42 -1.94
C GLU A 35 -15.46 -20.03 -0.47
N PHE A 36 -15.20 -18.75 -0.20
CA PHE A 36 -14.96 -18.23 1.15
C PHE A 36 -15.98 -17.13 1.48
N GLU A 37 -16.28 -16.94 2.77
CA GLU A 37 -17.10 -15.81 3.27
C GLU A 37 -16.31 -14.49 3.21
N MET A 38 -15.73 -14.19 2.05
CA MET A 38 -14.93 -13.00 1.77
C MET A 38 -15.73 -12.02 0.92
N SER A 39 -15.50 -10.73 1.16
CA SER A 39 -16.05 -9.67 0.32
C SER A 39 -14.93 -8.98 -0.45
N MET A 40 -15.17 -8.68 -1.73
CA MET A 40 -14.23 -7.91 -2.53
C MET A 40 -14.37 -6.43 -2.18
N ILE A 41 -13.31 -5.84 -1.61
CA ILE A 41 -13.29 -4.43 -1.18
C ILE A 41 -13.03 -3.48 -2.37
N GLY A 42 -12.69 -4.03 -3.54
CA GLY A 42 -12.46 -3.28 -4.77
C GLY A 42 -10.99 -2.89 -4.92
N GLU A 43 -10.74 -1.67 -5.42
CA GLU A 43 -9.38 -1.17 -5.59
C GLU A 43 -8.64 -1.04 -4.25
N LEU A 44 -7.35 -1.39 -4.25
CA LEU A 44 -6.48 -1.32 -3.07
C LEU A 44 -6.29 0.14 -2.63
N THR A 45 -7.15 0.58 -1.72
CA THR A 45 -7.16 1.94 -1.15
C THR A 45 -6.69 1.97 0.29
N PHE A 46 -6.78 0.85 0.99
CA PHE A 46 -6.32 0.67 2.37
C PHE A 46 -5.75 -0.73 2.58
N PHE A 47 -4.61 -0.83 3.28
CA PHE A 47 -4.03 -2.11 3.69
C PHE A 47 -3.19 -1.94 4.95
N LEU A 48 -3.38 -2.79 5.97
CA LEU A 48 -2.63 -2.74 7.24
C LEU A 48 -2.57 -1.36 7.92
N GLY A 49 -3.64 -0.57 7.78
CA GLY A 49 -3.69 0.80 8.30
C GLY A 49 -2.91 1.84 7.47
N PHE A 50 -2.32 1.43 6.34
CA PHE A 50 -1.86 2.33 5.29
C PHE A 50 -2.98 2.71 4.35
N GLN A 51 -2.95 3.95 3.90
CA GLN A 51 -3.74 4.47 2.81
C GLN A 51 -2.91 4.38 1.53
N ILE A 52 -3.54 3.92 0.46
CA ILE A 52 -2.89 3.66 -0.82
C ILE A 52 -3.63 4.45 -1.89
N LYS A 53 -2.88 5.16 -2.72
CA LYS A 53 -3.38 5.87 -3.89
C LYS A 53 -2.60 5.43 -5.11
N GLN A 54 -3.27 4.73 -6.01
CA GLN A 54 -2.69 4.30 -7.27
C GLN A 54 -2.81 5.46 -8.27
N LEU A 55 -1.66 5.90 -8.80
CA LEU A 55 -1.54 6.96 -9.78
C LEU A 55 -0.90 6.37 -11.06
N LYS A 56 -0.99 7.09 -12.18
CA LYS A 56 -0.38 6.63 -13.43
C LYS A 56 1.15 6.56 -13.32
N GLU A 57 1.72 7.43 -12.49
CA GLU A 57 3.15 7.58 -12.28
C GLU A 57 3.70 6.62 -11.20
N GLY A 58 2.82 5.90 -10.48
CA GLY A 58 3.19 4.96 -9.44
C GLY A 58 2.20 4.88 -8.29
N THR A 59 2.58 4.17 -7.23
CA THR A 59 1.73 3.97 -6.05
C THR A 59 2.19 4.84 -4.89
N PHE A 60 1.28 5.66 -4.36
CA PHE A 60 1.55 6.49 -3.18
C PHE A 60 0.96 5.84 -1.93
N ILE A 61 1.82 5.57 -0.94
CA ILE A 61 1.45 4.97 0.34
C ILE A 61 1.62 6.02 1.44
N TYR A 62 0.59 6.22 2.26
CA TYR A 62 0.56 7.24 3.29
C TYR A 62 -0.27 6.80 4.50
N GLN A 63 -0.13 7.50 5.64
CA GLN A 63 -0.85 7.18 6.88
C GLN A 63 -1.45 8.43 7.54
N GLU A 64 -2.16 9.23 6.76
CA GLU A 64 -2.73 10.51 7.24
C GLU A 64 -3.66 10.30 8.44
N LYS A 65 -4.52 9.27 8.39
CA LYS A 65 -5.42 8.93 9.49
C LYS A 65 -4.65 8.62 10.78
N TYR A 66 -3.64 7.75 10.69
CA TYR A 66 -2.81 7.39 11.83
C TYR A 66 -2.12 8.63 12.44
N THR A 67 -1.50 9.47 11.62
CA THR A 67 -0.85 10.70 12.09
C THR A 67 -1.84 11.62 12.80
N ARG A 68 -3.05 11.78 12.26
CA ARG A 68 -4.10 12.60 12.88
C ARG A 68 -4.59 12.02 14.20
N ASP A 69 -4.80 10.71 14.25
CA ASP A 69 -5.25 10.02 15.46
C ASP A 69 -4.17 10.06 16.55
N LEU A 70 -2.90 9.99 16.16
CA LEU A 70 -1.75 10.16 17.05
C LEU A 70 -1.71 11.57 17.65
N LEU A 71 -1.82 12.62 16.82
CA LEU A 71 -1.86 14.00 17.29
C LEU A 71 -3.02 14.21 18.28
N LYS A 72 -4.22 13.74 17.93
CA LYS A 72 -5.39 13.81 18.84
C LYS A 72 -5.16 13.09 20.15
N ARG A 73 -4.58 11.89 20.13
CA ARG A 73 -4.28 11.10 21.35
C ARG A 73 -3.39 11.87 22.32
N PHE A 74 -2.45 12.65 21.81
CA PHE A 74 -1.54 13.47 22.61
C PHE A 74 -1.99 14.92 22.78
N LYS A 75 -3.20 15.27 22.32
CA LYS A 75 -3.76 16.64 22.36
C LYS A 75 -2.87 17.66 21.64
N MET A 76 -2.31 17.23 20.51
CA MET A 76 -1.42 18.02 19.64
C MET A 76 -2.07 18.43 18.32
N ASP A 77 -3.36 18.18 18.15
CA ASP A 77 -4.12 18.49 16.93
C ASP A 77 -4.27 19.99 16.67
N ASP A 78 -4.21 20.82 17.72
CA ASP A 78 -4.20 22.29 17.63
C ASP A 78 -2.81 22.91 17.83
N CYS A 79 -1.76 22.10 17.96
CA CYS A 79 -0.40 22.62 18.12
C CYS A 79 0.06 23.33 16.85
N LYS A 80 0.84 24.42 17.03
CA LYS A 80 1.47 25.10 15.89
C LYS A 80 2.41 24.11 15.19
N PRO A 81 2.26 23.92 13.87
CA PRO A 81 3.21 23.11 13.12
C PRO A 81 4.59 23.76 13.22
N ILE A 82 5.58 22.93 13.48
CA ILE A 82 6.99 23.29 13.38
C ILE A 82 7.55 22.56 12.17
N ASP A 83 8.37 23.23 11.36
CA ASP A 83 8.83 22.71 10.07
C ASP A 83 9.67 21.42 10.18
N THR A 84 10.03 20.99 11.39
CA THR A 84 10.70 19.71 11.65
C THR A 84 10.36 19.21 13.06
N PRO A 85 9.98 17.93 13.19
CA PRO A 85 11.03 16.95 13.47
C PRO A 85 10.82 15.62 12.73
N ILE A 86 11.53 15.44 11.62
CA ILE A 86 12.02 14.11 11.28
C ILE A 86 13.25 13.85 12.16
N SER A 87 13.37 12.66 12.73
CA SER A 87 14.54 12.27 13.51
C SER A 87 15.81 12.42 12.65
N THR A 88 16.84 13.10 13.16
CA THR A 88 18.17 13.19 12.53
C THR A 88 18.89 11.84 12.45
N ASN A 89 18.34 10.78 13.04
CA ASN A 89 19.01 9.49 13.14
C ASN A 89 18.67 8.52 12.00
N MET A 90 17.78 8.88 11.06
CA MET A 90 17.69 8.17 9.78
C MET A 90 18.66 8.81 8.80
N VAL A 91 19.94 8.44 8.94
CA VAL A 91 20.90 8.61 7.84
C VAL A 91 20.50 7.58 6.79
N LEU A 92 19.68 7.99 5.83
CA LEU A 92 19.59 7.27 4.56
C LEU A 92 20.90 7.56 3.86
N ASP A 93 21.87 6.66 4.03
CA ASP A 93 23.13 6.74 3.32
C ASP A 93 22.97 6.17 1.90
N VAL A 94 23.76 6.68 0.97
CA VAL A 94 23.81 6.10 -0.38
C VAL A 94 24.52 4.76 -0.25
N ASP A 95 23.82 3.65 -0.51
CA ASP A 95 24.48 2.37 -0.66
C ASP A 95 25.23 2.36 -2.00
N GLU A 96 26.51 2.76 -1.97
CA GLU A 96 27.39 2.75 -3.16
C GLU A 96 27.60 1.33 -3.71
N SER A 97 27.39 0.31 -2.87
CA SER A 97 27.41 -1.11 -3.26
C SER A 97 26.03 -1.65 -3.65
N GLY A 98 24.99 -0.83 -3.51
CA GLY A 98 23.61 -1.19 -3.74
C GLY A 98 23.41 -1.49 -5.21
N ILE A 99 22.87 -2.68 -5.49
CA ILE A 99 22.41 -3.00 -6.84
C ILE A 99 21.23 -2.06 -7.11
N LYS A 100 21.35 -1.25 -8.17
CA LYS A 100 20.25 -0.41 -8.63
C LYS A 100 19.05 -1.31 -8.90
N VAL A 101 18.02 -1.17 -8.07
CA VAL A 101 16.75 -1.83 -8.30
C VAL A 101 16.14 -1.11 -9.50
N ASP A 102 16.00 -1.80 -10.63
CA ASP A 102 15.34 -1.26 -11.80
C ASP A 102 13.90 -0.91 -11.40
N GLN A 103 13.54 0.37 -11.52
CA GLN A 103 12.21 0.88 -11.18
C GLN A 103 11.13 0.44 -12.20
N THR A 104 11.51 -0.39 -13.17
CA THR A 104 10.68 -0.80 -14.32
C THR A 104 10.25 -2.28 -14.25
N LEU A 105 10.39 -2.95 -13.10
CA LEU A 105 9.85 -4.30 -12.88
C LEU A 105 8.47 -4.26 -12.20
#